data_AF-A0A497PKR5-F1
#
_entry.id   AF-A0A497PKR5-F1
#
_cell.length_a   1.000
_cell.length_b   1.000
_cell.length_c   1.000
_cell.angle_alpha   90.00
_cell.angle_beta   90.00
_cell.angle_gamma   90.00
#
_symmetry.space_group_name_H-M   'P 1'
#
loop_
_entity.id
_entity.type
_entity.pdbx_description
1 polymer ?
#
loop_
_entity_poly.entity_id
_entity_poly.type
_entity_poly.pdbx_seq_one_letter_code
_entity_poly.pdbx_strand_id
1 'polypeptide(L)'
;MATGEANVFVEIWEALEPEERVSFVSGHPLEDQHEMRAYYFAHVLGKGRCPKFRLYKKNIVLLKFKEHKLWDTARFKIKENPHLMIMWKPMFDLEEQLIKEYYAKT
;
A
#
# COMPACT_ATOMS: atom_id res chain seq x y z
N MET A 1 22.17 6.86 -5.03
CA MET A 1 21.74 7.31 -3.68
C MET A 1 20.60 6.42 -3.22
N ALA A 2 20.69 5.86 -2.00
CA ALA A 2 19.57 5.13 -1.41
C ALA A 2 18.44 6.13 -1.08
N THR A 3 17.21 5.80 -1.42
CA THR A 3 16.05 6.70 -1.30
C THR A 3 15.51 6.85 0.13
N GLY A 4 16.03 6.09 1.10
CA GLY A 4 15.49 5.96 2.46
C GLY A 4 14.28 5.02 2.57
N GLU A 5 13.77 4.52 1.45
CA GLU A 5 12.54 3.72 1.37
C GLU A 5 12.66 2.39 2.12
N ALA A 6 13.83 1.74 2.06
CA ALA A 6 14.09 0.51 2.80
C ALA A 6 13.96 0.70 4.32
N ASN A 7 14.42 1.84 4.86
CA ASN A 7 14.32 2.13 6.29
C ASN A 7 12.85 2.31 6.70
N VAL A 8 12.07 3.00 5.88
CA VAL A 8 10.62 3.16 6.14
C VAL A 8 9.89 1.82 6.12
N PHE A 9 10.27 0.91 5.22
CA PHE A 9 9.69 -0.44 5.19
C PHE A 9 10.04 -1.25 6.44
N VAL A 10 11.30 -1.19 6.88
CA VAL A 10 11.72 -1.81 8.15
C VAL A 10 10.93 -1.24 9.32
N GLU A 11 10.81 0.09 9.41
CA GLU A 11 10.04 0.74 10.48
C GLU A 11 8.55 0.35 10.49
N ILE A 12 7.94 0.13 9.33
CA ILE A 12 6.56 -0.35 9.23
C ILE A 12 6.47 -1.81 9.66
N TRP A 13 7.43 -2.65 9.23
CA TRP A 13 7.43 -4.09 9.51
C TRP A 13 7.64 -4.40 10.99
N GLU A 14 8.59 -3.73 11.62
CA GLU A 14 8.96 -3.93 13.03
C GLU A 14 7.93 -3.36 14.00
N ALA A 15 7.09 -2.42 13.55
CA ALA A 15 5.98 -1.90 14.33
C ALA A 15 4.76 -2.85 14.39
N LEU A 16 4.80 -3.98 13.67
CA LEU A 16 3.71 -4.94 13.58
C LEU A 16 4.14 -6.31 14.13
N GLU A 17 3.30 -6.88 14.99
CA GLU A 17 3.40 -8.28 15.36
C GLU A 17 3.06 -9.18 14.16
N PRO A 18 3.57 -10.43 14.10
CA PRO A 18 3.37 -11.32 12.97
C PRO A 18 1.90 -11.49 12.54
N GLU A 19 0.96 -11.57 13.48
CA GLU A 19 -0.48 -11.68 13.24
C GLU A 19 -1.13 -10.40 12.68
N GLU A 20 -0.48 -9.25 12.84
CA GLU A 20 -0.93 -7.96 12.31
C GLU A 20 -0.45 -7.74 10.87
N ARG A 21 0.48 -8.58 10.38
CA ARG A 21 1.03 -8.53 9.03
C ARG A 21 0.07 -9.17 8.03
N VAL A 22 -1.05 -8.48 7.85
CA VAL A 22 -2.14 -8.83 6.95
C VAL A 22 -2.22 -7.86 5.78
N SER A 23 -2.86 -8.30 4.70
CA SER A 23 -3.22 -7.42 3.60
C SER A 23 -4.21 -6.34 4.04
N PHE A 24 -3.93 -5.10 3.66
CA PHE A 24 -4.81 -3.96 3.87
C PHE A 24 -6.17 -4.10 3.19
N VAL A 25 -6.25 -4.82 2.05
CA VAL A 25 -7.52 -4.97 1.30
C VAL A 25 -8.28 -6.23 1.65
N SER A 26 -7.60 -7.34 1.91
CA SER A 26 -8.27 -8.62 2.20
C SER A 26 -8.29 -9.01 3.67
N GLY A 27 -7.49 -8.35 4.52
CA GLY A 27 -7.33 -8.71 5.94
C GLY A 27 -6.68 -10.07 6.17
N HIS A 28 -6.26 -10.77 5.12
CA HIS A 28 -5.65 -12.08 5.23
C HIS A 28 -4.13 -11.97 5.47
N PRO A 29 -3.53 -12.93 6.21
CA PRO A 29 -2.09 -13.06 6.38
C PRO A 29 -1.29 -12.95 5.08
N LEU A 30 -0.13 -12.27 5.15
CA LEU A 30 0.88 -12.30 4.10
C LEU A 30 1.50 -13.71 4.02
N GLU A 31 1.85 -14.16 2.80
CA GLU A 31 2.27 -15.54 2.52
C GLU A 31 3.53 -15.96 3.31
N ASP A 32 4.46 -15.02 3.54
CA ASP A 32 5.65 -15.21 4.37
C ASP A 32 5.69 -14.16 5.51
N GLN A 33 4.62 -14.04 6.31
CA GLN A 33 4.50 -12.99 7.34
C GLN A 33 5.64 -12.94 8.38
N HIS A 34 6.51 -13.96 8.45
CA HIS A 34 7.69 -13.98 9.31
C HIS A 34 8.95 -13.39 8.67
N GLU A 35 8.97 -13.18 7.34
CA GLU A 35 10.09 -12.62 6.59
C GLU A 35 9.68 -11.34 5.86
N MET A 36 10.36 -10.23 6.16
CA MET A 36 10.07 -8.97 5.48
C MET A 36 10.47 -9.05 4.01
N ARG A 37 9.52 -8.78 3.11
CA ARG A 37 9.79 -8.66 1.67
C ARG A 37 9.30 -7.32 1.14
N ALA A 38 10.15 -6.65 0.35
CA ALA A 38 9.86 -5.31 -0.18
C ALA A 38 8.57 -5.24 -1.02
N TYR A 39 8.19 -6.34 -1.67
CA TYR A 39 6.97 -6.39 -2.48
C TYR A 39 5.68 -6.37 -1.64
N TYR A 40 5.74 -6.53 -0.32
CA TYR A 40 4.55 -6.36 0.52
C TYR A 40 4.16 -4.89 0.68
N PHE A 41 5.10 -3.97 0.51
CA PHE A 41 4.88 -2.55 0.73
C PHE A 41 4.44 -1.88 -0.57
N ALA A 42 3.14 -1.61 -0.67
CA ALA A 42 2.55 -0.94 -1.82
C ALA A 42 2.36 0.54 -1.54
N HIS A 43 2.82 1.39 -2.45
CA HIS A 43 2.46 2.81 -2.42
C HIS A 43 1.01 2.98 -2.90
N VAL A 44 0.19 3.67 -2.10
CA VAL A 44 -1.19 4.00 -2.49
C VAL A 44 -1.14 5.00 -3.66
N LEU A 45 -0.45 6.13 -3.46
CA LEU A 45 -0.07 7.08 -4.49
C LEU A 45 1.31 6.75 -5.03
N GLY A 46 1.38 6.52 -6.35
CA GLY A 46 2.62 6.17 -7.02
C GLY A 46 3.75 7.17 -6.77
N LYS A 47 4.90 6.67 -6.30
CA LYS A 47 6.07 7.46 -5.88
C LYS A 47 6.76 8.29 -6.97
N GLY A 48 6.37 8.12 -8.24
CA GLY A 48 6.77 8.98 -9.35
C GLY A 48 5.85 10.19 -9.52
N ARG A 49 4.54 10.02 -9.30
CA ARG A 49 3.53 11.09 -9.40
C ARG A 49 3.53 11.99 -8.17
N CYS A 50 3.70 11.40 -6.99
CA CYS A 50 3.66 12.08 -5.70
C CYS A 50 4.99 11.89 -4.95
N PRO A 51 6.13 12.42 -5.45
CA PRO A 51 7.44 12.13 -4.90
C PRO A 51 7.62 12.56 -3.43
N LYS A 52 6.94 13.64 -2.99
CA LYS A 52 6.97 14.07 -1.57
C LYS A 52 6.39 13.02 -0.61
N PHE A 53 5.52 12.12 -1.11
CA PHE A 53 4.89 11.06 -0.31
C PHE A 53 5.61 9.71 -0.44
N ARG A 54 6.79 9.66 -1.08
CA ARG A 54 7.57 8.42 -1.22
C ARG A 54 7.90 7.77 0.12
N LEU A 55 8.27 8.58 1.11
CA LEU A 55 8.65 8.16 2.46
C LEU A 55 7.54 8.39 3.48
N TYR A 56 6.35 8.83 3.04
CA TYR A 56 5.25 9.09 3.95
C TYR A 56 4.56 7.78 4.32
N LYS A 57 4.68 7.35 5.57
CA LYS A 57 4.18 6.04 6.04
C LYS A 57 2.70 5.80 5.69
N LYS A 58 1.83 6.82 5.78
CA LYS A 58 0.40 6.67 5.43
C LYS A 58 0.16 6.37 3.96
N ASN A 59 1.12 6.67 3.08
CA ASN A 59 1.08 6.35 1.66
C ASN A 59 1.55 4.92 1.37
N ILE A 60 1.92 4.14 2.38
CA ILE A 60 2.45 2.78 2.24
C ILE A 60 1.55 1.83 3.02
N VAL A 61 1.04 0.81 2.35
CA VAL A 61 0.20 -0.23 2.97
C VAL A 61 0.77 -1.62 2.66
N LEU A 62 0.39 -2.62 3.47
CA LEU A 62 0.74 -4.01 3.22
C LEU A 62 -0.25 -4.64 2.25
N LEU A 63 0.24 -5.31 1.21
CA LEU A 63 -0.57 -6.08 0.26
C LEU A 63 0.10 -7.42 -0.03
N LYS A 64 -0.70 -8.43 -0.36
CA LYS A 64 -0.17 -9.67 -0.98
C LYS A 64 0.39 -9.35 -2.35
N PHE A 65 1.32 -10.19 -2.82
CA PHE A 65 1.95 -10.00 -4.13
C PHE A 65 0.94 -9.82 -5.28
N LYS A 66 -0.11 -10.66 -5.32
CA LYS A 66 -1.16 -10.58 -6.36
C LYS A 66 -1.99 -9.31 -6.25
N GLU A 67 -2.27 -8.84 -5.04
CA GLU A 67 -3.02 -7.62 -4.79
C GLU A 67 -2.19 -6.40 -5.19
N HIS A 68 -0.92 -6.33 -4.79
CA HIS A 68 0.01 -5.27 -5.20
C HIS A 68 0.09 -5.18 -6.72
N LYS A 69 0.29 -6.32 -7.40
CA LYS A 69 0.29 -6.36 -8.87
C LYS A 69 -1.03 -5.87 -9.47
N LEU A 70 -2.17 -6.24 -8.90
CA LEU A 70 -3.48 -5.79 -9.35
C LEU A 70 -3.65 -4.27 -9.19
N TRP A 71 -3.21 -3.72 -8.06
CA TRP A 71 -3.21 -2.28 -7.79
C TRP A 71 -2.31 -1.50 -8.76
N ASP A 72 -1.14 -2.01 -9.10
CA ASP A 72 -0.21 -1.27 -9.97
C ASP A 72 -0.59 -1.35 -11.45
N THR A 73 -1.12 -2.49 -11.90
CA THR A 73 -1.20 -2.80 -13.33
C THR A 73 -2.63 -2.93 -13.87
N ALA A 74 -3.63 -3.14 -13.01
CA ALA A 74 -4.98 -3.48 -13.45
C ALA A 74 -6.09 -2.94 -12.55
N ARG A 75 -5.95 -1.68 -12.07
CA ARG A 75 -6.98 -1.01 -11.25
C ARG A 75 -8.37 -0.97 -11.91
N PHE A 76 -8.44 -0.90 -13.24
CA PHE A 76 -9.70 -0.90 -13.98
C PHE A 76 -10.52 -2.17 -13.70
N LYS A 77 -9.86 -3.34 -13.57
CA LYS A 77 -10.54 -4.61 -13.25
C LYS A 77 -11.17 -4.60 -11.86
N ILE A 78 -10.57 -3.87 -10.91
CA ILE A 78 -11.14 -3.69 -9.58
C ILE A 78 -12.42 -2.84 -9.70
N LYS A 79 -12.37 -1.75 -10.46
CA LYS A 79 -13.49 -0.82 -10.62
C LYS A 79 -14.69 -1.42 -11.35
N GLU A 80 -14.44 -2.29 -12.32
CA GLU A 80 -15.47 -2.94 -13.13
C GLU A 80 -16.11 -4.15 -12.44
N ASN A 81 -15.54 -4.64 -11.34
CA ASN A 81 -16.06 -5.77 -10.59
C ASN A 81 -16.61 -5.32 -9.23
N PRO A 82 -17.94 -5.31 -9.02
CA PRO A 82 -18.55 -4.86 -7.76
C PRO A 82 -18.07 -5.60 -6.52
N HIS A 83 -17.80 -6.91 -6.62
CA HIS A 83 -17.31 -7.70 -5.49
C HIS A 83 -15.88 -7.30 -5.10
N LEU A 84 -15.02 -7.07 -6.09
CA LEU A 84 -13.68 -6.54 -5.83
C LEU A 84 -13.75 -5.12 -5.28
N MET A 85 -14.62 -4.27 -5.85
CA MET A 85 -14.78 -2.89 -5.40
C MET A 85 -15.12 -2.79 -3.91
N ILE A 86 -15.96 -3.69 -3.38
CA ILE A 86 -16.29 -3.71 -1.94
C ILE A 86 -15.02 -3.90 -1.09
N MET A 87 -14.18 -4.89 -1.41
CA MET A 87 -12.95 -5.17 -0.67
C MET A 87 -11.90 -4.06 -0.84
N TRP A 88 -11.85 -3.45 -2.03
CA TRP A 88 -10.85 -2.44 -2.37
C TRP A 88 -11.29 -1.02 -2.04
N LYS A 89 -12.52 -0.82 -1.58
CA LYS A 89 -13.04 0.50 -1.21
C LYS A 89 -12.12 1.25 -0.24
N PRO A 90 -11.59 0.64 0.84
CA PRO A 90 -10.67 1.34 1.74
C PRO A 90 -9.39 1.85 1.05
N MET A 91 -8.89 1.12 0.05
CA MET A 91 -7.72 1.54 -0.73
C MET A 91 -8.02 2.78 -1.58
N PHE A 92 -9.19 2.84 -2.23
CA PHE A 92 -9.61 3.99 -3.01
C PHE A 92 -9.94 5.21 -2.12
N ASP A 93 -10.58 4.98 -0.97
CA ASP A 93 -10.87 6.04 0.00
C ASP A 93 -9.55 6.65 0.53
N LEU A 94 -8.55 5.81 0.85
CA LEU A 94 -7.23 6.26 1.27
C LEU A 94 -6.50 7.02 0.16
N GLU A 95 -6.58 6.55 -1.09
CA GLU A 95 -6.05 7.26 -2.25
C GLU A 95 -6.63 8.68 -2.34
N GLU A 96 -7.96 8.84 -2.24
CA GLU A 96 -8.62 10.14 -2.31
C GLU A 96 -8.18 11.07 -1.16
N GLN A 97 -8.08 10.54 0.06
CA GLN A 97 -7.60 11.29 1.22
C GLN A 97 -6.16 11.77 1.04
N LEU A 98 -5.27 10.89 0.59
CA LEU A 98 -3.86 11.21 0.36
C LEU A 98 -3.70 12.22 -0.77
N ILE A 99 -4.52 12.17 -1.82
CA ILE A 99 -4.52 13.17 -2.89
C ILE A 99 -4.86 14.56 -2.31
N LYS A 100 -5.93 14.65 -1.51
CA LYS A 100 -6.31 15.91 -0.84
C LYS A 100 -5.19 16.41 0.07
N GLU A 101 -4.61 15.54 0.89
CA GLU A 101 -3.50 15.89 1.79
C GLU A 101 -2.27 16.37 1.00
N TYR A 102 -1.92 15.70 -0.10
CA TYR A 102 -0.78 16.04 -0.93
C TYR A 102 -0.91 17.47 -1.47
N TYR A 103 -2.03 17.80 -2.11
CA TYR A 103 -2.25 19.11 -2.71
C TYR A 103 -2.54 20.22 -1.69
N ALA A 104 -3.10 19.92 -0.52
CA ALA A 104 -3.27 20.91 0.55
C ALA A 104 -1.94 21.33 1.20
N LYS A 105 -0.91 20.48 1.13
CA LYS A 105 0.44 20.74 1.63
C LYS A 105 1.42 21.24 0.55
N THR A 106 0.92 21.51 -0.66
CA THR A 106 1.71 22.03 -1.78
C THR A 106 1.44 23.51 -1.94
#